data_AF-A0A7X7ERP7-F1
#
_entry.id   AF-A0A7X7ERP7-F1
#
_cell.length_a   1.000
_cell.length_b   1.000
_cell.length_c   1.000
_cell.angle_alpha   90.00
_cell.angle_beta   90.00
_cell.angle_gamma   90.00
#
_symmetry.space_group_name_H-M   'P 1'
#
loop_
_entity.id
_entity.type
_entity.pdbx_description
1 polymer ?
#
loop_
_entity_poly.entity_id
_entity_poly.type
_entity_poly.pdbx_seq_one_letter_code
_entity_poly.pdbx_strand_id
1 'polypeptide(L)'
;MKVITGLYLILLLTLTHLPHPGPIPEVPGKDKTLHFFAYFVATGLSLRAFGSSNRPKRRMLLISIMLIILGAFDEMTQPYVNRSCDLLDWLADATGIIIVTILYAAIRFYHHRARHIKGG
;
A
#
# COMPACT_ATOMS: atom_id res chain seq x y z
N MET A 1 -3.54 -13.27 9.01
CA MET A 1 -3.10 -11.94 8.49
C MET A 1 -1.88 -12.04 7.58
N LYS A 2 -0.74 -12.60 8.01
CA LYS A 2 0.47 -12.68 7.16
C LYS A 2 0.26 -13.38 5.81
N VAL A 3 -0.41 -14.54 5.80
CA VAL A 3 -0.75 -15.28 4.56
C VAL A 3 -1.62 -14.43 3.64
N ILE A 4 -2.65 -13.79 4.18
CA ILE A 4 -3.55 -12.89 3.43
C ILE A 4 -2.76 -11.73 2.82
N THR A 5 -1.84 -11.12 3.58
CA THR A 5 -0.95 -10.06 3.07
C THR A 5 -0.11 -10.56 1.89
N GLY A 6 0.51 -11.74 2.02
CA GLY A 6 1.30 -12.33 0.94
C GLY A 6 0.48 -12.59 -0.32
N LEU A 7 -0.69 -13.21 -0.17
CA LEU A 7 -1.62 -13.47 -1.28
C LEU A 7 -2.08 -12.16 -1.94
N TYR A 8 -2.38 -11.14 -1.15
CA TYR A 8 -2.78 -9.83 -1.67
C TYR A 8 -1.66 -9.14 -2.44
N LEU A 9 -0.41 -9.19 -1.96
CA LEU A 9 0.74 -8.63 -2.68
C LEU A 9 0.98 -9.35 -4.01
N ILE A 10 0.87 -10.68 -4.04
CA ILE A 10 0.97 -11.45 -5.28
C ILE A 10 -0.15 -11.05 -6.24
N LEU A 11 -1.38 -10.94 -5.75
CA LEU A 11 -2.52 -10.49 -6.56
C LEU A 11 -2.29 -9.09 -7.11
N LEU A 12 -1.86 -8.14 -6.28
CA LEU A 12 -1.56 -6.76 -6.68
C LEU A 12 -0.56 -6.73 -7.83
N LEU A 13 0.62 -7.35 -7.64
CA LEU A 13 1.68 -7.36 -8.66
C LEU A 13 1.24 -8.09 -9.94
N THR A 14 0.38 -9.11 -9.82
CA THR A 14 -0.18 -9.79 -10.99
C THR A 14 -1.11 -8.87 -11.76
N LEU A 15 -1.98 -8.13 -11.07
CA LEU A 15 -2.97 -7.25 -11.70
C LEU A 15 -2.33 -6.02 -12.36
N THR A 16 -1.29 -5.45 -11.75
CA THR A 16 -0.53 -4.33 -12.34
C THR A 16 0.21 -4.75 -13.61
N HIS A 17 0.62 -6.01 -13.70
CA HIS A 17 1.31 -6.57 -14.87
C HIS A 17 0.39 -7.19 -15.93
N LEU A 18 -0.93 -7.18 -15.74
CA LEU A 18 -1.83 -7.61 -16.82
C LEU A 18 -1.67 -6.67 -18.02
N PRO A 19 -1.64 -7.15 -19.27
CA PRO A 19 -1.55 -6.26 -20.42
C PRO A 19 -2.73 -5.30 -20.46
N HIS A 20 -2.50 -4.03 -20.81
CA HIS A 20 -3.60 -3.10 -21.02
C HIS A 20 -4.41 -3.55 -22.25
N PRO A 21 -5.71 -3.89 -22.12
CA PRO A 21 -6.48 -4.47 -23.21
C PRO A 21 -6.85 -3.41 -24.24
N GLY A 22 -5.94 -3.05 -25.15
CA GLY A 22 -6.25 -2.27 -26.36
C GLY A 22 -6.94 -0.91 -26.13
N PRO A 23 -7.51 -0.29 -27.18
CA PRO A 23 -8.08 1.06 -27.12
C PRO A 23 -9.49 1.02 -26.53
N ILE A 24 -9.62 0.61 -25.27
CA ILE A 24 -10.85 0.83 -24.50
C ILE A 24 -10.82 2.28 -24.03
N PRO A 25 -11.94 3.03 -24.07
CA PRO A 25 -11.99 4.37 -23.49
C PRO A 25 -11.53 4.34 -22.04
N GLU A 26 -10.34 4.85 -21.78
CA GLU A 26 -9.83 5.00 -20.42
C GLU A 26 -10.63 6.09 -19.73
N VAL A 27 -11.14 5.78 -18.53
CA VAL A 27 -11.74 6.79 -17.66
C VAL A 27 -10.59 7.58 -17.04
N PRO A 28 -10.49 8.90 -17.28
CA PRO A 28 -9.38 9.70 -16.76
C PRO A 28 -9.24 9.55 -15.24
N GLY A 29 -8.05 9.19 -14.76
CA GLY A 29 -7.75 9.06 -13.34
C GLY A 29 -8.27 7.80 -12.64
N LYS A 30 -8.98 6.90 -13.35
CA LYS A 30 -9.39 5.60 -12.80
C LYS A 30 -8.18 4.76 -12.39
N ASP A 31 -7.14 4.76 -13.22
CA ASP A 31 -5.93 3.96 -12.99
C ASP A 31 -5.22 4.40 -11.70
N LYS A 32 -4.91 5.69 -11.59
CA LYS A 32 -4.39 6.34 -10.38
C LYS A 32 -5.21 6.04 -9.12
N THR A 33 -6.53 6.03 -9.23
CA THR A 33 -7.42 5.71 -8.10
C THR A 33 -7.26 4.23 -7.68
N LEU A 34 -7.13 3.32 -8.65
CA LEU A 34 -6.88 1.90 -8.38
C LEU A 34 -5.51 1.70 -7.72
N HIS A 35 -4.46 2.34 -8.23
CA HIS A 35 -3.11 2.36 -7.65
C HIS A 35 -3.12 2.81 -6.19
N PHE A 36 -3.73 3.98 -5.93
CA PHE A 36 -3.92 4.50 -4.58
C PHE A 36 -4.55 3.48 -3.63
N PHE A 37 -5.71 2.90 -3.99
CA PHE A 37 -6.41 1.96 -3.12
C PHE A 37 -5.69 0.61 -3.01
N ALA A 38 -5.04 0.15 -4.08
CA ALA A 38 -4.30 -1.10 -4.09
C ALA A 38 -3.17 -1.07 -3.05
N TYR A 39 -2.35 -0.01 -3.06
CA TYR A 39 -1.26 0.16 -2.11
C TYR A 39 -1.72 0.61 -0.71
N PHE A 40 -2.84 1.33 -0.60
CA PHE A 40 -3.50 1.62 0.68
C PHE A 40 -3.86 0.32 1.41
N VAL A 41 -4.53 -0.60 0.73
CA VAL A 41 -4.93 -1.90 1.32
C VAL A 41 -3.70 -2.78 1.58
N ALA A 42 -2.74 -2.85 0.65
CA ALA A 42 -1.49 -3.59 0.84
C ALA A 42 -0.76 -3.16 2.11
N THR A 43 -0.64 -1.85 2.32
CA THR A 43 0.02 -1.27 3.48
C THR A 43 -0.77 -1.53 4.75
N GLY A 44 -2.09 -1.33 4.76
CA GLY A 44 -2.93 -1.63 5.91
C GLY A 44 -2.82 -3.10 6.36
N LEU A 45 -2.85 -4.03 5.41
CA LEU A 45 -2.65 -5.46 5.68
C LEU A 45 -1.24 -5.73 6.23
N SER A 46 -0.22 -5.12 5.64
CA SER A 46 1.18 -5.28 6.07
C SER A 46 1.42 -4.73 7.48
N LEU A 47 0.89 -3.55 7.80
CA LEU A 47 0.97 -2.95 9.12
C LEU A 47 0.24 -3.80 10.17
N ARG A 48 -0.92 -4.37 9.83
CA ARG A 48 -1.64 -5.29 10.73
C ARG A 48 -0.89 -6.61 10.93
N ALA A 49 -0.29 -7.16 9.87
CA ALA A 49 0.40 -8.44 9.91
C ALA A 49 1.78 -8.37 10.61
N PHE A 50 2.49 -7.25 10.46
CA PHE A 50 3.89 -7.12 10.87
C PHE A 50 4.19 -5.92 11.79
N GLY A 51 3.23 -5.01 12.02
CA GLY A 51 3.42 -3.79 12.83
C GLY A 51 3.28 -3.98 14.35
N SER A 52 2.95 -5.19 14.81
CA SER A 52 3.00 -5.54 16.24
C SER A 52 4.46 -5.79 16.65
N SER A 53 5.04 -4.85 17.42
CA SER A 53 6.43 -4.87 17.87
C SER A 53 6.63 -3.92 19.05
N ASN A 54 7.67 -4.17 19.85
CA ASN A 54 8.15 -3.29 20.92
C ASN A 54 8.51 -1.88 20.43
N ARG A 55 8.86 -1.73 19.13
CA ARG A 55 9.15 -0.43 18.50
C ARG A 55 8.17 -0.16 17.34
N PRO A 56 6.95 0.27 17.65
CA PRO A 56 5.87 0.34 16.66
C PRO A 56 6.13 1.37 15.56
N LYS A 57 6.57 2.58 15.92
CA LYS A 57 6.85 3.67 14.96
C LYS A 57 7.91 3.27 13.94
N ARG A 58 9.05 2.73 14.40
CA ARG A 58 10.14 2.29 13.52
C ARG A 58 9.69 1.21 12.55
N ARG A 59 8.88 0.24 13.00
CA ARG A 59 8.41 -0.84 12.14
C ARG A 59 7.40 -0.35 11.10
N MET A 60 6.50 0.55 11.48
CA MET A 60 5.57 1.17 10.54
C MET A 60 6.32 1.94 9.44
N LEU A 61 7.33 2.73 9.82
CA LEU A 61 8.16 3.46 8.87
C LEU A 61 8.89 2.51 7.90
N LEU A 62 9.52 1.45 8.42
CA LEU A 62 10.21 0.47 7.58
C LEU A 62 9.27 -0.22 6.59
N ILE A 63 8.07 -0.63 7.03
CA ILE A 63 7.07 -1.25 6.15
C ILE A 63 6.65 -0.28 5.04
N SER A 64 6.42 0.99 5.39
CA SER A 64 6.01 2.03 4.43
C SER A 64 7.09 2.27 3.37
N ILE A 65 8.36 2.41 3.79
CA ILE A 65 9.49 2.61 2.87
C ILE A 65 9.63 1.41 1.93
N MET A 66 9.54 0.18 2.46
CA MET A 66 9.62 -1.03 1.64
C MET A 66 8.52 -1.10 0.59
N LEU A 67 7.30 -0.68 0.92
CA LEU A 67 6.18 -0.68 -0.03
C LEU A 67 6.28 0.46 -1.06
N ILE A 68 6.83 1.63 -0.70
CA ILE A 68 7.11 2.70 -1.67
C ILE A 68 8.16 2.24 -2.68
N ILE A 69 9.21 1.57 -2.20
CA ILE A 69 10.24 0.98 -3.07
C ILE A 69 9.62 -0.11 -3.94
N LEU A 70 8.76 -0.97 -3.37
CA LEU A 70 8.05 -2.00 -4.14
C LEU A 70 7.19 -1.38 -5.26
N GLY A 71 6.47 -0.28 -4.99
CA GLY A 71 5.72 0.47 -6.02
C GLY A 71 6.62 1.02 -7.13
N ALA A 72 7.79 1.54 -6.78
CA ALA A 72 8.73 2.00 -7.79
C ALA A 72 9.22 0.84 -8.68
N PHE A 73 9.51 -0.31 -8.07
CA PHE A 73 9.89 -1.51 -8.82
C PHE A 73 8.76 -2.04 -9.70
N ASP A 74 7.51 -2.01 -9.22
CA ASP A 74 6.34 -2.42 -9.98
C ASP A 74 6.23 -1.57 -11.27
N GLU A 75 6.18 -0.25 -11.15
CA GLU A 75 6.14 0.68 -12.29
C GLU A 75 7.34 0.53 -13.23
N MET A 76 8.55 0.39 -12.69
CA MET A 76 9.76 0.20 -13.51
C MET A 76 9.77 -1.12 -14.29
N THR A 77 9.00 -2.12 -13.85
CA THR A 77 8.97 -3.45 -14.49
C THR A 77 7.77 -3.64 -15.44
N GLN A 78 6.75 -2.80 -15.33
CA GLN A 78 5.61 -2.76 -16.26
C GLN A 78 5.98 -2.66 -17.76
N PRO A 79 7.04 -1.93 -18.19
CA PRO A 79 7.49 -1.93 -19.58
C PRO A 79 7.81 -3.31 -20.16
N TYR A 80 8.22 -4.28 -19.34
CA TYR A 80 8.50 -5.65 -19.80
C TYR A 80 7.25 -6.43 -20.22
N VAL A 81 6.06 -5.94 -19.87
CA VAL A 81 4.76 -6.54 -20.22
C VAL A 81 3.92 -5.63 -21.11
N ASN A 82 4.55 -4.72 -21.86
CA ASN A 82 3.91 -3.75 -22.74
C ASN A 82 2.98 -2.76 -22.01
N ARG A 83 3.33 -2.37 -20.78
CA ARG A 83 2.70 -1.26 -20.06
C ARG A 83 3.60 -0.04 -19.96
N SER A 84 3.00 1.13 -19.82
CA SER A 84 3.72 2.38 -19.60
C SER A 84 4.10 2.54 -18.14
N CYS A 85 5.38 2.81 -17.86
CA CYS A 85 5.78 3.30 -16.55
C CYS A 85 5.25 4.73 -16.36
N ASP A 86 4.42 4.97 -15.34
CA ASP A 86 3.89 6.30 -15.02
C ASP A 86 4.31 6.75 -13.61
N LEU A 87 5.01 7.89 -13.56
CA LEU A 87 5.38 8.50 -12.29
C LEU A 87 4.14 8.90 -11.46
N LEU A 88 3.03 9.23 -12.11
CA LEU A 88 1.79 9.62 -11.42
C LEU A 88 1.12 8.43 -10.74
N ASP A 89 1.25 7.22 -11.27
CA ASP A 89 0.74 6.00 -10.64
C ASP A 89 1.59 5.63 -9.42
N TRP A 90 2.92 5.74 -9.53
CA TRP A 90 3.80 5.60 -8.37
C TRP A 90 3.50 6.65 -7.26
N LEU A 91 3.19 7.89 -7.64
CA LEU A 91 2.79 8.93 -6.68
C LEU A 91 1.44 8.59 -6.03
N ALA A 92 0.49 8.02 -6.78
CA ALA A 92 -0.77 7.53 -6.23
C ALA A 92 -0.54 6.40 -5.22
N ASP A 93 0.36 5.46 -5.51
CA ASP A 93 0.77 4.41 -4.58
C ASP A 93 1.36 4.99 -3.30
N ALA A 94 2.34 5.89 -3.44
CA ALA A 94 3.02 6.53 -2.32
C ALA A 94 2.05 7.30 -1.40
N THR A 95 1.10 8.03 -1.97
CA THR A 95 0.07 8.74 -1.19
C THR A 95 -0.86 7.78 -0.46
N GLY A 96 -1.27 6.67 -1.08
CA GLY A 96 -2.06 5.61 -0.43
C GLY A 96 -1.34 5.00 0.78
N ILE A 97 -0.04 4.69 0.62
CA ILE A 97 0.83 4.16 1.68
C ILE A 97 0.93 5.15 2.86
N ILE A 98 1.18 6.44 2.56
CA ILE A 98 1.34 7.47 3.59
C ILE A 98 0.05 7.66 4.38
N ILE A 99 -1.09 7.81 3.70
CA ILE A 99 -2.38 8.07 4.35
C ILE A 99 -2.75 6.93 5.30
N VAL A 100 -2.71 5.66 4.84
CA VAL A 100 -3.08 4.54 5.70
C VAL A 100 -2.12 4.35 6.87
N THR A 101 -0.84 4.69 6.69
CA THR A 101 0.15 4.64 7.77
C THR A 101 -0.16 5.67 8.86
N ILE A 102 -0.54 6.89 8.49
CA ILE A 102 -0.98 7.93 9.42
C ILE A 102 -2.25 7.50 10.15
N LEU A 103 -3.26 7.00 9.42
CA LEU A 103 -4.51 6.51 10.01
C LEU A 103 -4.25 5.38 11.01
N TYR A 104 -3.43 4.41 10.64
CA TYR A 104 -3.06 3.30 11.52
C TYR A 104 -2.33 3.80 12.78
N ALA A 105 -1.44 4.79 12.66
CA ALA A 105 -0.76 5.40 13.79
C ALA A 105 -1.74 6.08 14.75
N ALA A 106 -2.67 6.87 14.19
CA ALA A 106 -3.69 7.60 14.95
C ALA A 106 -4.62 6.65 15.71
N ILE A 107 -5.12 5.61 15.05
CA ILE A 107 -5.97 4.57 15.67
C ILE A 107 -5.24 3.89 16.81
N ARG A 108 -3.98 3.49 16.59
CA ARG A 108 -3.17 2.83 17.62
C ARG A 108 -2.90 3.75 18.81
N PHE A 109 -2.64 5.03 18.57
CA PHE A 109 -2.44 6.03 19.62
C PHE A 109 -3.72 6.20 20.47
N TYR A 110 -4.88 6.32 19.82
CA TYR A 110 -6.16 6.44 20.51
C TYR A 110 -6.46 5.22 21.39
N HIS A 111 -6.30 4.00 20.86
CA HIS A 111 -6.50 2.77 21.64
C HIS A 111 -5.51 2.60 22.80
N HIS A 112 -4.26 3.06 22.64
CA HIS A 112 -3.30 3.05 23.74
C HIS A 112 -3.75 3.99 24.87
N ARG A 113 -4.19 5.20 24.53
CA ARG A 113 -4.64 6.20 25.50
C ARG A 113 -5.93 5.78 26.22
N ALA A 114 -6.90 5.21 25.51
CA ALA A 114 -8.15 4.72 26.09
C ALA A 114 -7.96 3.58 27.10
N ARG A 115 -6.94 2.71 26.90
CA ARG A 115 -6.62 1.64 27.85
C ARG A 115 -6.01 2.15 29.15
N HIS A 116 -5.27 3.25 29.12
CA HIS A 116 -4.74 3.87 30.34
C HIS A 116 -5.82 4.55 31.19
N ILE A 117 -6.89 5.07 30.59
CA ILE A 117 -7.96 5.77 31.32
C ILE A 117 -8.90 4.78 32.05
N LYS A 118 -9.10 3.57 31.51
CA LYS A 118 -10.00 2.56 32.11
C LYS A 118 -9.33 1.64 33.14
N GLY A 119 -8.01 1.74 33.30
CA GLY A 119 -7.21 0.83 34.14
C GLY A 119 -6.56 1.48 35.35
N GLY A 120 -6.87 2.74 35.65
CA GLY A 120 -6.52 3.43 36.89
C GLY A 120 -7.78 3.78 37.66
#